data_AF-A0AAE0CL07-F1
#
_entry.id   AF-A0AAE0CL07-F1
#
_cell.length_a   1.000
_cell.length_b   1.000
_cell.length_c   1.000
_cell.angle_alpha   90.00
_cell.angle_beta   90.00
_cell.angle_gamma   90.00
#
_symmetry.space_group_name_H-M   'P 1'
#
loop_
_entity.id
_entity.type
_entity.pdbx_description
1 polymer ?
#
loop_
_entity_poly.entity_id
_entity_poly.type
_entity_poly.pdbx_seq_one_letter_code
_entity_poly.pdbx_strand_id
1 'polypeptide(L)'
;MGKVHGSLARAGKVRGQTPKVAKQDKKKKPRGRAHKRMQYNRRFVTAGQLTVSLFFHLFMFLFFLCAKTVFFLFNIYMCLFLNWVFIYLY
;
A
#
# COMPACT_ATOMS: atom_id res chain seq x y z
N MET A 1 30.61 -35.38 26.49
CA MET A 1 31.18 -34.00 26.44
C MET A 1 30.13 -33.03 26.97
N GLY A 2 30.31 -32.52 28.19
CA GLY A 2 29.28 -31.77 28.93
C GLY A 2 29.16 -30.29 28.53
N LYS A 3 28.11 -29.63 29.02
CA LYS A 3 27.85 -28.18 28.85
C LYS A 3 28.89 -27.37 29.63
N VAL A 4 29.88 -26.81 28.94
CA VAL A 4 30.99 -26.06 29.56
C VAL A 4 30.69 -24.56 29.62
N HIS A 5 30.91 -23.92 30.77
CA HIS A 5 30.78 -22.46 31.00
C HIS A 5 31.88 -21.65 30.35
N GLY A 6 31.55 -20.44 29.83
CA GLY A 6 32.37 -19.53 29.03
C GLY A 6 33.87 -19.52 29.36
N SER A 7 34.72 -19.89 28.39
CA SER A 7 36.18 -19.89 28.47
C SER A 7 36.76 -19.02 27.36
N LEU A 8 37.98 -18.50 27.56
CA LEU A 8 38.72 -17.69 26.59
C LEU A 8 38.81 -18.35 25.20
N ALA A 9 38.89 -19.68 25.16
CA ALA A 9 38.92 -20.48 23.92
C ALA A 9 37.66 -20.35 23.04
N ARG A 10 36.57 -19.76 23.54
CA ARG A 10 35.32 -19.52 22.79
C ARG A 10 35.11 -18.06 22.38
N ALA A 11 36.11 -17.20 22.58
CA ALA A 11 36.06 -15.83 22.11
C ALA A 11 35.86 -15.79 20.58
N GLY A 12 34.95 -14.94 20.10
CA GLY A 12 34.67 -14.81 18.67
C GLY A 12 33.86 -15.97 18.03
N LYS A 13 33.50 -17.02 18.78
CA LYS A 13 32.74 -18.20 18.28
C LYS A 13 31.56 -17.78 17.39
N VAL A 14 30.73 -16.87 17.87
CA VAL A 14 29.50 -16.45 17.17
C VAL A 14 29.81 -15.72 15.87
N ARG A 15 30.81 -14.84 15.86
CA ARG A 15 31.19 -14.05 14.67
C ARG A 15 31.85 -14.92 13.58
N GLY A 16 32.55 -15.99 13.97
CA GLY A 16 33.11 -16.98 13.04
C GLY A 16 32.08 -17.98 12.51
N GLN A 17 31.02 -18.26 13.29
CA GLN A 17 29.91 -19.12 12.86
C GLN A 17 28.95 -18.44 11.88
N THR A 18 28.76 -17.12 11.99
CA THR A 18 27.86 -16.40 11.09
C THR A 18 28.42 -16.32 9.67
N PRO A 19 27.65 -16.66 8.62
CA PRO A 19 28.10 -16.52 7.24
C PRO A 19 28.40 -15.05 6.93
N LYS A 20 29.53 -14.80 6.28
CA LYS A 20 29.96 -13.43 5.95
C LYS A 20 29.15 -12.91 4.76
N VAL A 21 28.08 -12.17 5.04
CA VAL A 21 27.29 -11.50 4.00
C VAL A 21 28.04 -10.26 3.49
N ALA A 22 28.27 -10.20 2.18
CA ALA A 22 28.82 -9.02 1.51
C ALA A 22 27.86 -7.83 1.61
N LYS A 23 28.41 -6.61 1.69
CA LYS A 23 27.57 -5.41 1.71
C LYS A 23 26.95 -5.24 0.32
N GLN A 24 25.62 -5.10 0.29
CA GLN A 24 24.90 -4.76 -0.93
C GLN A 24 25.23 -3.32 -1.36
N ASP A 25 25.40 -3.12 -2.67
CA ASP A 25 25.58 -1.79 -3.23
C ASP A 25 24.29 -0.98 -3.09
N LYS A 26 24.40 0.15 -2.38
CA LYS A 26 23.28 1.06 -2.11
C LYS A 26 23.61 2.44 -2.65
N LYS A 27 22.63 3.06 -3.30
CA LYS A 27 22.73 4.45 -3.74
C LYS A 27 23.05 5.35 -2.54
N LYS A 28 23.91 6.34 -2.76
CA LYS A 28 24.30 7.31 -1.73
C LYS A 28 23.05 8.06 -1.28
N LYS A 29 22.78 8.05 0.02
CA LYS A 29 21.75 8.91 0.60
C LYS A 29 22.20 10.36 0.50
N PRO A 30 21.29 11.31 0.19
CA PRO A 30 21.63 12.72 0.26
C PRO A 30 22.08 13.06 1.68
N ARG A 31 23.04 13.98 1.82
CA ARG A 31 23.59 14.41 3.11
C ARG A 31 23.15 15.85 3.44
N GLY A 32 23.23 16.22 4.72
CA GLY A 32 22.96 17.59 5.18
C GLY A 32 21.52 18.06 4.97
N ARG A 33 21.35 19.24 4.36
CA ARG A 33 20.04 19.90 4.17
C ARG A 33 19.08 19.07 3.34
N ALA A 34 19.57 18.43 2.28
CA ALA A 34 18.74 17.59 1.40
C ALA A 34 18.16 16.38 2.17
N HIS A 35 18.92 15.79 3.09
CA HIS A 35 18.41 14.72 3.96
C HIS A 35 17.33 15.23 4.92
N LYS A 36 17.57 16.39 5.56
CA LYS A 36 16.60 17.00 6.49
C LYS A 36 15.27 17.32 5.78
N ARG A 37 15.31 17.83 4.54
CA ARG A 37 14.10 18.06 3.72
C ARG A 37 13.34 16.77 3.45
N MET A 38 14.04 15.70 3.04
CA MET A 38 13.41 14.40 2.80
C MET A 38 12.78 13.82 4.09
N GLN A 39 13.46 13.96 5.23
CA GLN A 39 12.98 13.49 6.52
C GLN A 39 11.75 14.28 6.99
N TYR A 40 11.74 15.60 6.82
CA TYR A 40 10.58 16.44 7.13
C TYR A 40 9.36 16.07 6.27
N ASN A 41 9.55 15.99 4.95
CA ASN A 41 8.46 15.64 4.04
C ASN A 41 7.85 14.27 4.39
N ARG A 42 8.69 13.26 4.68
CA ARG A 42 8.21 11.93 5.07
C ARG A 42 7.43 11.92 6.39
N ARG A 43 7.91 12.66 7.40
CA ARG A 43 7.34 12.62 8.75
C ARG A 43 6.09 13.47 8.90
N PHE A 44 6.07 14.64 8.28
CA PHE A 44 5.06 15.65 8.57
C PHE A 44 4.14 15.93 7.38
N VAL A 45 4.65 15.86 6.15
CA VAL A 45 3.86 16.18 4.95
C VAL A 45 3.11 14.94 4.45
N THR A 46 3.81 13.82 4.25
CA THR A 46 3.21 12.60 3.70
C THR A 46 2.31 11.87 4.71
N ALA A 47 2.63 11.93 6.01
CA ALA A 47 1.78 11.36 7.06
C ALA A 47 0.38 12.02 7.10
N GLY A 48 0.31 13.32 6.85
CA GLY A 48 -0.97 14.05 6.74
C GLY A 48 -1.71 13.81 5.41
N GLN A 49 -1.00 13.48 4.32
CA GLN A 49 -1.61 13.21 3.02
C GLN A 49 -2.25 11.82 2.89
N LEU A 50 -1.75 10.83 3.63
CA LEU A 50 -2.23 9.44 3.55
C LEU A 50 -3.69 9.28 3.98
N THR A 51 -4.17 10.09 4.92
CA THR A 51 -5.59 10.05 5.35
C THR A 51 -6.51 10.64 4.27
N VAL A 52 -6.08 11.74 3.65
CA VAL A 52 -6.85 12.44 2.61
C VAL A 52 -6.88 11.62 1.31
N SER A 53 -5.77 10.99 0.95
CA SER A 53 -5.68 10.22 -0.30
C SER A 53 -6.41 8.88 -0.26
N LEU A 54 -6.43 8.20 0.89
CA LEU A 54 -7.23 6.97 1.07
C LEU A 54 -8.73 7.30 1.04
N PHE A 55 -9.13 8.37 1.72
CA PHE A 55 -10.53 8.81 1.72
C PHE A 55 -10.99 9.24 0.33
N PHE A 56 -10.15 9.98 -0.41
CA PHE A 56 -10.47 10.41 -1.76
C PHE A 56 -10.59 9.24 -2.74
N HIS A 57 -9.71 8.23 -2.64
CA HIS A 57 -9.83 7.03 -3.47
C HIS A 57 -11.03 6.17 -3.11
N LEU A 58 -11.32 6.00 -1.81
CA LEU A 58 -12.49 5.24 -1.36
C LEU A 58 -13.79 5.93 -1.79
N PHE A 59 -13.86 7.26 -1.68
CA PHE A 59 -15.00 8.05 -2.13
C PHE A 59 -15.18 7.99 -3.65
N MET A 60 -14.11 8.16 -4.42
CA MET A 60 -14.15 8.01 -5.88
C MET A 60 -14.59 6.59 -6.28
N PHE A 61 -14.06 5.56 -5.64
CA PHE A 61 -14.47 4.18 -5.91
C PHE A 61 -15.95 3.93 -5.61
N LEU A 62 -16.46 4.46 -4.49
CA LEU A 62 -17.87 4.35 -4.11
C LEU A 62 -18.78 5.11 -5.08
N PHE A 63 -18.36 6.30 -5.53
CA PHE A 63 -19.05 7.08 -6.56
C PHE A 63 -19.14 6.31 -7.88
N PHE A 64 -18.05 5.69 -8.34
CA PHE A 64 -18.06 4.85 -9.55
C PHE A 64 -18.94 3.60 -9.41
N LEU A 65 -18.98 2.98 -8.22
CA LEU A 65 -19.87 1.85 -7.96
C LEU A 65 -21.34 2.27 -8.03
N CYS A 66 -21.68 3.42 -7.43
CA CYS A 66 -23.03 3.99 -7.45
C CYS A 66 -23.47 4.41 -8.86
N ALA A 67 -22.57 5.06 -9.62
CA ALA A 67 -22.86 5.43 -11.01
C ALA A 67 -23.15 4.21 -11.90
N LYS A 68 -22.43 3.11 -11.69
CA LYS A 68 -22.65 1.84 -12.41
C LYS A 68 -24.01 1.21 -12.09
N THR A 69 -24.42 1.20 -10.82
CA THR A 69 -25.71 0.61 -10.43
C THR A 69 -26.89 1.44 -10.92
N VAL A 70 -26.80 2.78 -10.85
CA VAL A 70 -27.85 3.68 -11.36
C VAL A 70 -28.00 3.55 -12.87
N PHE A 71 -26.89 3.50 -13.61
CA PHE A 71 -26.95 3.34 -15.07
C PHE A 71 -27.53 1.98 -15.49
N PHE A 72 -27.20 0.91 -14.76
CA PHE A 72 -27.73 -0.42 -15.01
C PHE A 72 -29.24 -0.51 -14.72
N LEU A 73 -29.70 0.05 -13.61
CA LEU A 73 -31.12 0.12 -13.27
C LEU A 73 -31.92 0.97 -14.26
N PHE A 74 -31.35 2.08 -14.74
CA PHE A 74 -31.96 2.91 -15.78
C PHE A 74 -32.14 2.14 -17.10
N ASN A 75 -31.15 1.35 -17.49
CA ASN A 75 -31.23 0.52 -18.70
C ASN A 75 -32.31 -0.58 -18.58
N ILE A 76 -32.39 -1.24 -17.42
CA ILE A 76 -33.45 -2.23 -17.14
C ILE A 76 -34.84 -1.58 -17.19
N TYR A 77 -34.99 -0.41 -16.56
CA TYR A 77 -36.27 0.30 -16.53
C TYR A 77 -36.74 0.69 -17.94
N MET A 78 -35.83 1.17 -18.79
CA MET A 78 -36.15 1.50 -20.18
C MET A 78 -36.53 0.26 -21.01
N CYS A 79 -35.88 -0.89 -20.79
CA CYS A 79 -36.24 -2.15 -21.45
C CYS A 79 -37.64 -2.66 -21.04
N LEU A 80 -37.99 -2.54 -19.76
CA LEU A 80 -39.33 -2.89 -19.25
C LEU A 80 -40.41 -1.94 -19.76
N PHE A 81 -40.10 -0.64 -19.82
CA PHE A 81 -41.01 0.37 -20.36
C PHE A 81 -41.30 0.13 -21.84
N LEU A 82 -40.27 -0.15 -22.66
CA LEU A 82 -40.43 -0.46 -24.07
C LEU A 82 -41.25 -1.75 -24.30
N ASN A 83 -41.01 -2.81 -23.51
CA ASN A 83 -41.81 -4.04 -23.59
C ASN A 83 -43.27 -3.82 -23.19
N TRP A 84 -43.52 -3.03 -22.14
CA TRP A 84 -44.87 -2.70 -21.69
C TRP A 84 -45.64 -1.88 -22.74
N VAL A 85 -44.99 -0.89 -23.35
CA VAL A 85 -45.57 -0.13 -24.47
C VAL A 85 -45.88 -1.06 -25.64
N PHE A 86 -44.99 -1.99 -25.98
CA PHE A 86 -45.21 -2.94 -27.07
C PHE A 86 -46.39 -3.88 -26.81
N ILE A 87 -46.60 -4.31 -25.56
CA ILE A 87 -47.74 -5.15 -25.15
C ILE A 87 -49.06 -4.36 -25.11
N TYR A 88 -49.04 -3.06 -24.82
CA TYR A 88 -50.26 -2.23 -24.77
C TYR A 88 -50.67 -1.66 -26.13
N LEU A 89 -49.76 -1.63 -27.11
CA LEU A 89 -50.00 -1.08 -28.46
C LEU A 89 -50.33 -2.16 -29.51
N TYR A 90 -50.16 -3.45 -29.19
CA TYR A 90 -50.49 -4.62 -30.03
C TYR A 90 -51.54 -5.48 -29.33
#